data_AF-A0A351WS02-F1
#
_entry.id   AF-A0A351WS02-F1
#
_cell.length_a   1.000
_cell.length_b   1.000
_cell.length_c   1.000
_cell.angle_alpha   90.00
_cell.angle_beta   90.00
_cell.angle_gamma   90.00
#
_symmetry.space_group_name_H-M   'P 1'
#
loop_
_entity.id
_entity.type
_entity.pdbx_description
1 polymer ?
#
loop_
_entity_poly.entity_id
_entity_poly.type
_entity_poly.pdbx_seq_one_letter_code
_entity_poly.pdbx_strand_id
1 'polypeptide(L)'
;MNPQYSTVNQCLQLLNQSDIPLTNKRRVELRLIQMKRLLLNDQSETKFELSINDMFYEVHCKMQKICNRGCNEDMLCELMLRLDGLLSQLAQVQSTQSSQTR
;
A
#
# COMPACT_ATOMS: atom_id res chain seq x y z
N MET A 1 14.93 2.95 9.24
CA MET A 1 13.46 2.79 9.27
C MET A 1 13.03 2.33 7.88
N ASN A 2 12.20 1.30 7.75
CA ASN A 2 11.76 0.75 6.46
C ASN A 2 11.02 1.85 5.65
N PRO A 3 11.52 2.26 4.46
CA PRO A 3 10.93 3.37 3.70
C PRO A 3 9.51 3.07 3.23
N GLN A 4 9.20 1.82 2.89
CA GLN A 4 7.85 1.39 2.49
C GLN A 4 6.86 1.55 3.64
N TYR A 5 7.28 1.23 4.88
CA TYR A 5 6.47 1.44 6.07
C TYR A 5 6.16 2.92 6.30
N SER A 6 7.14 3.80 6.05
CA SER A 6 6.92 5.25 6.09
C SER A 6 5.88 5.69 5.05
N THR A 7 6.01 5.21 3.80
CA THR A 7 5.06 5.50 2.72
C THR A 7 3.64 5.06 3.06
N VAL A 8 3.45 3.87 3.64
CA VAL A 8 2.13 3.40 4.08
C VAL A 8 1.52 4.32 5.14
N ASN A 9 2.32 4.80 6.10
CA ASN A 9 1.82 5.75 7.10
C ASN A 9 1.44 7.10 6.47
N GLN A 10 2.20 7.58 5.49
CA GLN A 10 1.86 8.78 4.74
C GLN A 10 0.54 8.60 3.97
N CYS A 11 0.33 7.46 3.32
CA CYS A 11 -0.93 7.13 2.66
C CYS A 11 -2.12 7.09 3.64
N LEU A 12 -1.95 6.56 4.85
CA LEU A 12 -2.99 6.57 5.88
C LEU A 12 -3.34 8.00 6.34
N GLN A 13 -2.34 8.87 6.47
CA GLN A 13 -2.56 10.28 6.80
C GLN A 13 -3.31 11.01 5.68
N LEU A 14 -2.88 10.82 4.43
CA LEU A 14 -3.56 11.37 3.24
C LEU A 14 -4.98 10.85 3.12
N LEU A 15 -5.21 9.56 3.41
CA LEU A 15 -6.54 8.97 3.42
C LEU A 15 -7.45 9.71 4.38
N ASN A 16 -7.02 9.93 5.62
CA ASN A 16 -7.83 10.66 6.61
C ASN A 16 -8.23 12.06 6.13
N GLN A 17 -7.34 12.75 5.42
CA GLN A 17 -7.55 14.09 4.88
C GLN A 17 -8.32 14.12 3.54
N SER A 18 -8.42 12.99 2.84
CA SER A 18 -9.11 12.91 1.54
C SER A 18 -10.63 13.00 1.64
N ASP A 19 -11.23 13.43 0.53
CA ASP A 19 -12.67 13.50 0.26
C ASP A 19 -13.28 12.16 -0.21
N ILE A 20 -12.51 11.06 -0.15
CA ILE A 20 -12.99 9.73 -0.54
C ILE A 20 -14.26 9.37 0.28
N PRO A 21 -15.33 8.88 -0.37
CA PRO A 21 -16.54 8.45 0.32
C PRO A 21 -16.27 7.43 1.42
N LEU A 22 -16.94 7.56 2.56
CA LEU A 22 -16.64 6.80 3.79
C LEU A 22 -16.53 5.28 3.57
N THR A 23 -17.43 4.70 2.76
CA THR A 23 -17.43 3.28 2.42
C THR A 23 -16.13 2.86 1.72
N ASN A 24 -15.68 3.66 0.75
CA ASN A 24 -14.45 3.40 0.01
C ASN A 24 -13.21 3.72 0.83
N LYS A 25 -13.30 4.74 1.70
CA LYS A 25 -12.26 5.12 2.65
C LYS A 25 -11.87 3.93 3.54
N ARG A 26 -12.86 3.24 4.12
CA ARG A 26 -12.64 2.01 4.91
C ARG A 26 -11.98 0.90 4.09
N ARG A 27 -12.37 0.74 2.82
CA ARG A 27 -11.77 -0.27 1.95
C ARG A 27 -10.28 0.01 1.71
N VAL A 28 -9.93 1.25 1.41
CA VAL A 28 -8.54 1.70 1.21
C VAL A 28 -7.74 1.53 2.51
N GLU A 29 -8.30 1.96 3.63
CA GLU A 29 -7.68 1.84 4.96
C GLU A 29 -7.32 0.40 5.30
N LEU A 30 -8.25 -0.54 5.08
CA LEU A 30 -8.01 -1.96 5.32
C LEU A 30 -6.82 -2.49 4.51
N ARG A 31 -6.67 -2.12 3.22
CA ARG A 31 -5.51 -2.52 2.42
C ARG A 31 -4.22 -1.96 2.99
N LEU A 32 -4.19 -0.66 3.30
CA LEU A 32 -3.00 -0.01 3.86
C LEU A 32 -2.60 -0.62 5.21
N ILE A 33 -3.55 -0.95 6.08
CA ILE A 33 -3.28 -1.64 7.34
C ILE A 33 -2.74 -3.06 7.10
N GLN A 34 -3.29 -3.80 6.12
CA GLN A 34 -2.76 -5.12 5.75
C GLN A 34 -1.32 -5.02 5.27
N MET A 35 -1.00 -4.08 4.37
CA MET A 35 0.38 -3.82 3.92
C MET A 35 1.29 -3.50 5.10
N LYS A 36 0.84 -2.62 6.00
CA LYS A 36 1.58 -2.25 7.20
C LYS A 36 1.94 -3.45 8.06
N ARG A 37 1.00 -4.40 8.23
CA ARG A 37 1.24 -5.65 8.97
C ARG A 37 2.24 -6.55 8.25
N LEU A 38 2.12 -6.72 6.94
CA LEU A 38 3.07 -7.49 6.15
C LEU A 38 4.49 -6.91 6.30
N LEU A 39 4.65 -5.60 6.15
CA LEU A 39 5.94 -4.91 6.29
C LEU A 39 6.53 -4.98 7.70
N LEU A 40 5.72 -5.12 8.75
CA LEU A 40 6.19 -5.27 10.14
C LEU A 40 6.56 -6.70 10.49
N ASN A 41 5.85 -7.67 9.91
CA ASN A 41 6.11 -9.10 10.13
C ASN A 41 7.34 -9.58 9.37
N ASP A 42 7.79 -8.82 8.37
CA ASP A 42 9.05 -9.06 7.69
C ASP A 42 10.22 -8.56 8.55
N GLN A 43 10.84 -9.46 9.29
CA GLN A 43 12.04 -9.19 10.09
C GLN A 43 13.34 -9.34 9.28
N SER A 44 13.24 -9.82 8.05
CA SER A 44 14.40 -9.88 7.17
C SER A 44 14.68 -8.46 6.68
N GLU A 45 15.95 -8.07 6.52
CA GLU A 45 16.33 -6.91 5.73
C GLU A 45 16.02 -7.19 4.24
N THR A 46 14.77 -7.51 3.94
CA THR A 46 14.32 -7.84 2.60
C THR A 46 14.46 -6.58 1.80
N LYS A 47 15.46 -6.61 0.94
CA LYS A 47 15.54 -5.74 -0.22
C LYS A 47 14.35 -6.14 -1.09
N PHE A 48 13.19 -5.53 -0.81
CA PHE A 48 12.10 -5.50 -1.77
C PHE A 48 12.70 -5.06 -3.11
N GLU A 49 12.39 -5.80 -4.17
CA GLU A 49 12.87 -5.46 -5.50
C GLU A 49 12.52 -4.00 -5.82
N LEU A 50 13.34 -3.34 -6.64
CA LEU A 50 13.10 -1.95 -7.08
C LEU A 50 11.67 -1.77 -7.61
N SER A 51 11.13 -2.80 -8.27
CA SER A 51 9.75 -2.86 -8.76
C SER A 51 8.70 -2.64 -7.65
N ILE A 52 8.89 -3.22 -6.47
CA ILE A 52 7.99 -3.07 -5.32
C ILE A 52 8.04 -1.64 -4.77
N ASN A 53 9.23 -1.04 -4.74
CA ASN A 53 9.39 0.35 -4.29
C ASN A 53 8.69 1.34 -5.21
N ASP A 54 8.79 1.13 -6.52
CA ASP A 54 8.10 1.95 -7.51
C ASP A 54 6.57 1.87 -7.32
N MET A 55 6.04 0.69 -7.01
CA MET A 55 4.60 0.55 -6.72
C MET A 55 4.16 1.26 -5.43
N PHE A 56 4.96 1.24 -4.36
CA PHE A 56 4.68 2.05 -3.18
C PHE A 56 4.63 3.54 -3.51
N TYR A 57 5.59 4.01 -4.31
CA TYR A 57 5.63 5.39 -4.77
C TYR A 57 4.40 5.75 -5.63
N GLU A 58 4.00 4.89 -6.56
CA GLU A 58 2.80 5.08 -7.38
C GLU A 58 1.53 5.21 -6.53
N VAL A 59 1.35 4.33 -5.54
CA VAL A 59 0.22 4.37 -4.60
C VAL A 59 0.20 5.70 -3.86
N HIS A 60 1.36 6.13 -3.35
CA HIS A 60 1.48 7.40 -2.65
C HIS A 60 1.17 8.59 -3.55
N CYS A 61 1.68 8.63 -4.77
CA CYS A 61 1.37 9.68 -5.74
C CYS A 61 -0.13 9.73 -6.09
N LYS A 62 -0.80 8.58 -6.23
CA LYS A 62 -2.24 8.54 -6.47
C LYS A 62 -3.02 9.07 -5.26
N MET A 63 -2.64 8.65 -4.05
CA MET A 63 -3.22 9.15 -2.79
C MET A 63 -3.08 10.67 -2.66
N GLN A 64 -1.90 11.22 -2.96
CA GLN A 64 -1.68 12.67 -2.98
C GLN A 64 -2.54 13.38 -4.03
N LYS A 65 -2.67 12.80 -5.23
CA LYS A 65 -3.53 13.37 -6.29
C LYS A 65 -4.99 13.42 -5.84
N ILE A 66 -5.52 12.35 -5.26
CA ILE A 66 -6.90 12.32 -4.74
C ILE A 66 -7.06 13.36 -3.62
N CYS A 67 -6.11 13.42 -2.69
CA CYS A 67 -6.15 14.39 -1.60
C CYS A 67 -6.14 15.85 -2.09
N ASN A 68 -5.40 16.16 -3.17
CA ASN A 68 -5.22 17.54 -3.65
C ASN A 68 -6.25 17.97 -4.70
N ARG A 69 -6.76 17.04 -5.52
CA ARG A 69 -7.63 17.33 -6.67
C ARG A 69 -9.06 16.81 -6.49
N GLY A 70 -9.32 16.12 -5.39
CA GLY A 70 -10.57 15.45 -5.12
C GLY A 70 -10.63 14.03 -5.71
N CYS A 71 -11.59 13.25 -5.21
CA CYS A 71 -11.78 11.86 -5.56
C CYS A 71 -12.71 11.71 -6.79
N ASN A 72 -12.14 11.30 -7.93
CA ASN A 72 -12.89 10.70 -9.04
C ASN A 72 -12.97 9.16 -8.82
N GLU A 73 -14.10 8.56 -9.19
CA GLU A 73 -14.30 7.11 -9.26
C GLU A 73 -13.20 6.38 -10.03
N ASP A 74 -12.75 6.90 -11.18
CA ASP A 74 -11.66 6.27 -11.95
C ASP A 74 -10.35 6.24 -11.16
N MET A 75 -10.00 7.36 -10.51
CA MET A 75 -8.79 7.47 -9.69
C MET A 75 -8.84 6.52 -8.49
N LEU A 76 -10.02 6.38 -7.89
CA LEU A 76 -10.24 5.47 -6.78
C LEU A 76 -10.15 4.01 -7.23
N CYS A 77 -10.75 3.64 -8.36
CA CYS A 77 -10.63 2.32 -8.95
C CYS A 77 -9.17 1.97 -9.25
N GLU A 78 -8.43 2.88 -9.87
CA GLU A 78 -7.00 2.69 -10.12
C GLU A 78 -6.18 2.55 -8.83
N LEU A 79 -6.48 3.36 -7.79
CA LEU A 79 -5.82 3.23 -6.50
C LEU A 79 -6.08 1.86 -5.89
N MET A 80 -7.33 1.39 -5.91
CA MET A 80 -7.72 0.09 -5.38
C MET A 80 -7.03 -1.06 -6.11
N LEU A 81 -6.96 -1.02 -7.44
CA LEU A 81 -6.24 -2.02 -8.24
C LEU A 81 -4.74 -2.06 -7.89
N ARG A 82 -4.11 -0.88 -7.71
CA ARG A 82 -2.69 -0.80 -7.34
C ARG A 82 -2.45 -1.33 -5.92
N LEU A 83 -3.35 -1.02 -4.99
CA LEU A 83 -3.28 -1.53 -3.62
C LEU A 83 -3.42 -3.06 -3.56
N ASP A 84 -4.39 -3.62 -4.27
CA ASP A 84 -4.63 -5.06 -4.31
C ASP A 84 -3.47 -5.81 -5.01
N GLY A 85 -2.89 -5.21 -6.06
CA GLY A 85 -1.70 -5.75 -6.73
C GLY A 85 -0.46 -5.74 -5.83
N LEU A 86 -0.20 -4.64 -5.13
CA LEU A 86 0.92 -4.52 -4.21
C LEU A 86 0.78 -5.48 -3.01
N LEU A 87 -0.42 -5.63 -2.46
CA LEU A 87 -0.70 -6.61 -1.40
C LEU A 87 -0.41 -8.04 -1.84
N SER A 88 -0.81 -8.39 -3.06
CA SER A 88 -0.59 -9.72 -3.62
C SER A 88 0.90 -10.03 -3.74
N GLN A 89 1.71 -9.06 -4.19
CA GLN A 89 3.17 -9.23 -4.27
C GLN A 89 3.82 -9.33 -2.89
N LEU A 90 3.44 -8.49 -1.94
CA LEU A 90 3.94 -8.57 -0.56
C LEU A 90 3.63 -9.93 0.08
N ALA A 91 2.41 -10.44 -0.12
CA ALA A 91 2.02 -11.75 0.39
C ALA A 91 2.79 -12.90 -0.28
N GLN A 92 3.03 -12.80 -1.60
CA GLN A 92 3.83 -13.79 -2.33
C GLN A 92 5.27 -13.86 -1.80
N VAL A 93 5.92 -12.71 -1.60
CA VAL A 93 7.29 -12.63 -1.04
C VAL A 93 7.38 -13.32 0.33
N GLN A 94 6.35 -13.18 1.17
CA GLN A 94 6.32 -13.87 2.47
C GLN A 94 6.09 -15.38 2.37
N SER A 95 5.26 -15.81 1.40
CA SER A 95 4.97 -17.24 1.20
C SER A 95 6.17 -18.03 0.67
N THR A 96 6.99 -17.44 -0.21
CA THR A 96 8.22 -18.08 -0.72
C THR A 96 9.28 -18.22 0.35
N GLN A 97 9.42 -17.25 1.26
CA GLN A 97 10.35 -17.36 2.39
C GLN A 97 9.97 -18.44 3.40
N SER A 98 8.68 -18.64 3.63
CA SER A 98 8.15 -19.70 4.52
C SER A 98 8.46 -21.12 4.02
N SER A 99 8.78 -21.26 2.73
CA SER A 99 9.00 -22.55 2.07
C SER A 99 10.48 -22.97 1.99
N GLN A 100 11.42 -22.07 2.31
CA GLN A 100 12.86 -22.33 2.24
C GLN A 100 13.49 -22.76 3.59
N THR A 101 12.71 -22.92 4.65
CA THR A 101 13.18 -23.34 5.99
C THR A 101 12.77 -24.76 6.38
N ARG A 102 12.51 -25.65 5.41
CA ARG A 102 12.30 -27.09 5.66
C ARG A 102 13.41 -27.95 5.08
#